data_AF-A0A7S2XDE6-F1
#
_entry.id   AF-A0A7S2XDE6-F1
#
_cell.length_a   1.000
_cell.length_b   1.000
_cell.length_c   1.000
_cell.angle_alpha   90.00
_cell.angle_beta   90.00
_cell.angle_gamma   90.00
#
_symmetry.space_group_name_H-M   'P 1'
#
loop_
_entity.id
_entity.type
_entity.pdbx_description
1 polymer ?
#
loop_
_entity_poly.entity_id
_entity_poly.type
_entity_poly.pdbx_seq_one_letter_code
_entity_poly.pdbx_strand_id
1 'polypeptide(L)'
;VKNGSQIGQDPPKKGMILCWWLLLASHGCNGRIRGSQPNEETMYRARDFQCRDGTRSIPGARVNDDFCDCPDGSDEPGTSACSISRFLIQPGEEEITGKHGSMAKFYCVNEGYTPRHIDLSMVDDGYCDCC
;
A
#
# COMPACT_ATOMS: atom_id res chain seq x y z
N VAL A 1 29.08 41.69 18.19
CA VAL A 1 29.96 40.57 18.62
C VAL A 1 30.81 40.16 17.41
N LYS A 2 32.05 39.68 17.60
CA LYS A 2 33.04 39.44 16.53
C LYS A 2 32.96 38.02 15.92
N ASN A 3 33.72 37.83 14.83
CA ASN A 3 34.17 36.58 14.17
C ASN A 3 33.16 35.93 13.20
N GLY A 4 33.55 35.36 12.04
CA GLY A 4 34.86 35.35 11.36
C GLY A 4 35.12 34.07 10.52
N SER A 5 35.82 34.19 9.37
CA SER A 5 36.28 33.11 8.44
C SER A 5 35.20 32.47 7.53
N GLN A 6 35.24 32.41 6.18
CA GLN A 6 36.30 32.19 5.14
C GLN A 6 36.73 30.70 5.03
N ILE A 7 36.75 30.00 3.87
CA ILE A 7 36.61 30.36 2.41
C ILE A 7 36.07 29.17 1.55
N GLY A 8 35.31 29.44 0.47
CA GLY A 8 35.51 28.81 -0.87
C GLY A 8 34.65 27.59 -1.30
N GLN A 9 34.46 27.29 -2.60
CA GLN A 9 34.78 27.99 -3.86
C GLN A 9 33.79 27.52 -4.97
N ASP A 10 33.17 28.44 -5.70
CA ASP A 10 32.42 28.09 -6.92
C ASP A 10 33.39 27.68 -8.05
N PRO A 11 33.14 26.57 -8.79
CA PRO A 11 33.91 26.27 -9.99
C PRO A 11 33.61 27.28 -11.11
N PRO A 12 34.61 27.70 -11.91
CA PRO A 12 34.50 28.86 -12.77
C PRO A 12 33.59 28.63 -14.00
N LYS A 13 32.71 29.60 -14.25
CA LYS A 13 31.92 29.68 -15.49
C LYS A 13 32.85 29.82 -16.70
N LYS A 14 32.86 28.80 -17.56
CA LYS A 14 33.24 28.92 -18.98
C LYS A 14 32.14 28.24 -19.78
N GLY A 15 31.37 29.03 -20.54
CA GLY A 15 30.20 28.51 -21.23
C GLY A 15 30.55 27.83 -22.56
N MET A 16 29.63 27.01 -23.08
CA MET A 16 29.22 27.03 -24.48
C MET A 16 27.96 26.15 -24.68
N ILE A 17 26.84 26.81 -24.96
CA ILE A 17 25.70 26.39 -25.80
C ILE A 17 25.62 24.90 -26.23
N LEU A 18 24.62 24.14 -25.76
CA LEU A 18 23.55 23.48 -26.56
C LEU A 18 22.77 22.39 -25.76
N CYS A 19 21.44 22.37 -25.95
CA CYS A 19 20.49 21.32 -25.53
C CYS A 19 20.33 21.04 -24.03
N TRP A 20 19.39 20.12 -23.71
CA TRP A 20 19.00 19.66 -22.37
C TRP A 20 18.10 20.61 -21.55
N TRP A 21 17.14 21.25 -22.21
CA TRP A 21 15.77 21.25 -21.65
C TRP A 21 15.18 19.84 -21.83
N LEU A 22 14.25 19.44 -20.93
CA LEU A 22 13.62 18.10 -20.84
C LEU A 22 14.49 16.96 -20.28
N LEU A 23 14.84 17.05 -18.99
CA LEU A 23 14.71 15.90 -18.08
C LEU A 23 14.04 16.36 -16.78
N LEU A 24 12.71 16.52 -16.81
CA LEU A 24 11.92 16.28 -15.61
C LEU A 24 12.09 14.80 -15.29
N ALA A 25 12.95 14.48 -14.32
CA ALA A 25 13.04 13.13 -13.78
C ALA A 25 11.70 12.82 -13.09
N SER A 26 10.79 12.17 -13.82
CA SER A 26 9.58 11.56 -13.28
C SER A 26 9.99 10.47 -12.30
N HIS A 27 10.25 10.87 -11.07
CA HIS A 27 10.37 9.97 -9.93
C HIS A 27 8.98 9.38 -9.71
N GLY A 28 8.69 8.27 -10.42
CA GLY A 28 7.49 7.49 -10.19
C GLY A 28 7.45 7.13 -8.71
N CYS A 29 6.32 7.40 -8.06
CA CYS A 29 6.15 7.09 -6.65
C CYS A 29 6.03 5.57 -6.47
N ASN A 30 7.17 4.87 -6.49
CA ASN A 30 7.29 3.48 -6.09
C ASN A 30 7.21 3.36 -4.56
N GLY A 31 6.17 3.98 -3.97
CA GLY A 31 5.81 3.77 -2.59
C GLY A 31 5.33 2.34 -2.40
N ARG A 32 5.75 1.70 -1.32
CA ARG A 32 5.27 0.38 -0.90
C ARG A 32 3.74 0.43 -0.69
N ILE A 33 3.04 -0.58 -1.19
CA ILE A 33 1.57 -0.68 -1.03
C ILE A 33 1.26 -1.01 0.44
N ARG A 34 0.46 -0.15 1.11
CA ARG A 34 0.10 -0.27 2.53
C ARG A 34 -0.50 -1.65 2.80
N GLY A 35 -0.08 -2.27 3.90
CA GLY A 35 -0.56 -3.59 4.35
C GLY A 35 -0.24 -4.79 3.44
N SER A 36 0.35 -4.59 2.27
CA SER A 36 0.78 -5.69 1.39
C SER A 36 2.16 -6.25 1.76
N GLN A 37 2.39 -7.52 1.42
CA GLN A 37 3.71 -8.16 1.51
C GLN A 37 4.64 -7.71 0.36
N PRO A 38 5.96 -7.54 0.59
CA PRO A 38 6.90 -7.02 -0.42
C PRO A 38 6.96 -7.82 -1.74
N ASN A 39 6.70 -9.13 -1.67
CA ASN A 39 6.65 -10.03 -2.83
C ASN A 39 5.34 -9.95 -3.63
N GLU A 40 4.29 -9.33 -3.07
CA GLU A 40 2.97 -9.20 -3.71
C GLU A 40 2.73 -7.80 -4.29
N GLU A 41 3.53 -6.78 -3.94
CA GLU A 41 3.27 -5.37 -4.32
C GLU A 41 3.15 -5.09 -5.82
N THR A 42 3.62 -5.99 -6.68
CA THR A 42 3.53 -5.83 -8.14
C THR A 42 2.11 -6.02 -8.68
N MET A 43 1.29 -6.90 -8.07
CA MET A 43 -0.09 -7.13 -8.52
C MET A 43 -0.98 -5.91 -8.28
N TYR A 44 -0.73 -5.21 -7.16
CA TYR A 44 -1.46 -4.01 -6.73
C TYR A 44 -1.13 -2.74 -7.54
N ARG A 45 -0.12 -2.77 -8.43
CA ARG A 45 0.26 -1.65 -9.31
C ARG A 45 -0.26 -1.80 -10.75
N ALA A 46 -1.04 -2.85 -11.03
CA ALA A 46 -1.66 -3.04 -12.33
C ALA A 46 -2.78 -2.02 -12.60
N ARG A 47 -3.07 -1.73 -13.89
CA ARG A 47 -4.23 -0.90 -14.26
C ARG A 47 -5.54 -1.58 -13.84
N ASP A 48 -5.58 -2.90 -13.99
CA ASP A 48 -6.71 -3.76 -13.70
C ASP A 48 -6.21 -4.81 -12.72
N PHE A 49 -6.87 -4.92 -11.56
CA PHE A 49 -6.54 -5.83 -10.47
C PHE A 49 -7.47 -7.05 -10.51
N GLN A 50 -6.90 -8.23 -10.66
CA GLN A 50 -7.61 -9.49 -10.58
C GLN A 50 -7.69 -9.92 -9.12
N CYS A 51 -8.90 -10.10 -8.57
CA CYS A 51 -9.09 -10.67 -7.24
C CYS A 51 -8.38 -12.03 -7.13
N ARG A 52 -7.76 -12.31 -5.99
CA ARG A 52 -6.86 -13.45 -5.76
C ARG A 52 -7.59 -14.80 -5.87
N ASP A 53 -8.87 -14.83 -5.54
CA ASP A 53 -9.80 -15.94 -5.77
C ASP A 53 -10.18 -16.20 -7.24
N GLY A 54 -9.78 -15.31 -8.16
CA GLY A 54 -10.10 -15.41 -9.59
C GLY A 54 -11.51 -14.97 -9.99
N THR A 55 -12.36 -14.50 -9.05
CA THR A 55 -13.80 -14.31 -9.30
C THR A 55 -14.12 -13.12 -10.20
N ARG A 56 -13.38 -12.02 -10.09
CA ARG A 56 -13.57 -10.80 -10.89
C ARG A 56 -12.28 -10.00 -11.05
N SER A 57 -12.23 -9.14 -12.06
CA SER A 57 -11.22 -8.10 -12.20
C SER A 57 -11.87 -6.73 -11.99
N ILE A 58 -11.18 -5.84 -11.27
CA ILE A 58 -11.61 -4.48 -10.91
C ILE A 58 -10.56 -3.46 -11.38
N PRO A 59 -10.89 -2.17 -11.53
CA PRO A 59 -9.87 -1.15 -11.79
C PRO A 59 -8.89 -1.09 -10.61
N GLY A 60 -7.58 -1.04 -10.86
CA GLY A 60 -6.55 -0.96 -9.81
C GLY A 60 -6.61 0.31 -8.95
N ALA A 61 -7.41 1.30 -9.34
CA ALA A 61 -7.77 2.45 -8.52
C ALA A 61 -8.73 2.12 -7.36
N ARG A 62 -9.27 0.89 -7.33
CA ARG A 62 -10.09 0.33 -6.25
C ARG A 62 -9.31 -0.60 -5.31
N VAL A 63 -7.99 -0.47 -5.30
CA VAL A 63 -7.12 -1.17 -4.34
C VAL A 63 -6.80 -0.18 -3.22
N ASN A 64 -7.17 -0.53 -1.99
CA ASN A 64 -7.15 0.35 -0.82
C ASN A 64 -7.99 1.62 -1.02
N ASP A 65 -9.23 1.49 -1.48
CA ASP A 65 -10.17 2.62 -1.66
C ASP A 65 -11.24 2.73 -0.54
N ASP A 66 -11.05 1.97 0.55
CA ASP A 66 -11.97 1.82 1.68
C ASP A 66 -13.32 1.15 1.31
N PHE A 67 -13.38 0.44 0.18
CA PHE A 67 -14.52 -0.37 -0.23
C PHE A 67 -14.13 -1.83 -0.54
N CYS A 68 -14.92 -2.79 -0.09
CA CYS A 68 -14.66 -4.20 -0.32
C CYS A 68 -15.35 -4.70 -1.61
N ASP A 69 -14.63 -4.70 -2.73
CA ASP A 69 -15.10 -5.19 -4.02
C ASP A 69 -14.81 -6.69 -4.24
N CYS A 70 -13.65 -7.20 -3.83
CA CYS A 70 -13.33 -8.62 -4.00
C CYS A 70 -14.03 -9.48 -2.93
N PRO A 71 -14.65 -10.63 -3.29
CA PRO A 71 -15.29 -11.53 -2.31
C PRO A 71 -14.33 -12.08 -1.25
N ASP A 72 -13.06 -12.28 -1.64
CA ASP A 72 -11.96 -12.71 -0.76
C ASP A 72 -11.27 -11.58 0.01
N GLY A 73 -11.65 -10.32 -0.26
CA GLY A 73 -11.06 -9.10 0.29
C GLY A 73 -9.61 -8.82 -0.13
N SER A 74 -9.16 -9.40 -1.24
CA SER A 74 -7.76 -9.29 -1.69
C SER A 74 -7.37 -7.91 -2.22
N ASP A 75 -8.34 -7.06 -2.54
CA ASP A 75 -8.27 -5.66 -2.98
C ASP A 75 -7.92 -4.67 -1.85
N GLU A 76 -8.27 -4.98 -0.61
CA GLU A 76 -8.10 -4.11 0.56
C GLU A 76 -7.03 -4.62 1.55
N PRO A 77 -5.76 -4.85 1.14
CA PRO A 77 -4.71 -5.32 2.07
C PRO A 77 -4.31 -4.27 3.12
N GLY A 78 -4.62 -3.00 2.87
CA GLY A 78 -4.14 -1.82 3.60
C GLY A 78 -5.22 -1.00 4.29
N THR A 79 -6.47 -1.48 4.35
CA THR A 79 -7.60 -0.83 5.04
C THR A 79 -8.34 -1.84 5.93
N SER A 80 -9.38 -1.41 6.63
CA SER A 80 -10.30 -2.30 7.35
C SER A 80 -11.59 -2.62 6.58
N ALA A 81 -11.74 -2.18 5.33
CA ALA A 81 -13.01 -2.26 4.59
C ALA A 81 -13.51 -3.70 4.36
N CYS A 82 -12.60 -4.66 4.19
CA CYS A 82 -12.94 -6.08 4.09
C CYS A 82 -12.93 -6.85 5.43
N SER A 83 -12.72 -6.18 6.58
CA SER A 83 -12.68 -6.83 7.92
C SER A 83 -13.90 -7.71 8.21
N ILE A 84 -15.06 -7.32 7.69
CA ILE A 84 -16.25 -8.16 7.56
C ILE A 84 -16.45 -8.49 6.07
N SER A 85 -16.26 -9.74 5.64
CA SER A 85 -16.59 -10.11 4.26
C SER A 85 -18.12 -10.13 4.11
N ARG A 86 -18.65 -8.99 3.65
CA ARG A 86 -20.09 -8.71 3.50
C ARG A 86 -20.82 -9.71 2.61
N PHE A 87 -20.09 -10.47 1.81
CA PHE A 87 -20.64 -11.47 0.88
C PHE A 87 -21.21 -12.73 1.58
N LEU A 88 -20.95 -12.91 2.87
CA LEU A 88 -21.23 -14.15 3.58
C LEU A 88 -22.52 -14.16 4.42
N ILE A 89 -23.47 -13.26 4.14
CA ILE A 89 -24.85 -13.41 4.61
C ILE A 89 -25.76 -13.77 3.42
N GLN A 90 -25.67 -15.04 3.00
CA GLN A 90 -26.77 -15.67 2.28
C GLN A 90 -27.77 -16.23 3.31
N PRO A 91 -29.09 -16.02 3.13
CA PRO A 91 -30.08 -16.61 4.02
C PRO A 91 -30.14 -18.13 3.80
N GLY A 92 -29.58 -18.90 4.73
CA GLY A 92 -29.67 -20.36 4.73
C GLY A 92 -28.43 -21.13 5.21
N GLU A 93 -27.28 -20.47 5.40
CA GLU A 93 -26.06 -21.11 5.93
C GLU A 93 -25.97 -20.91 7.45
N GLU A 94 -26.73 -21.71 8.21
CA GLU A 94 -26.68 -21.75 9.68
C GLU A 94 -25.49 -22.59 10.17
N GLU A 95 -24.26 -22.21 9.81
CA GLU A 95 -23.08 -22.70 10.52
C GLU A 95 -22.14 -21.55 10.91
N ILE A 96 -22.28 -21.13 12.17
CA ILE A 96 -21.39 -20.17 12.85
C ILE A 96 -20.04 -20.85 13.13
N THR A 97 -19.32 -21.23 12.08
CA THR A 97 -17.87 -21.36 12.12
C THR A 97 -17.27 -19.97 11.99
N GLY A 98 -16.12 -19.71 12.62
CA GLY A 98 -15.38 -18.44 12.53
C GLY A 98 -14.74 -18.18 11.15
N LYS A 99 -15.44 -18.55 10.07
CA LYS A 99 -14.98 -18.60 8.68
C LYS A 99 -15.52 -17.43 7.84
N HIS A 100 -16.26 -16.51 8.47
CA HIS A 100 -16.82 -15.31 7.85
C HIS A 100 -15.97 -14.03 8.01
N GLY A 101 -14.74 -14.16 8.53
CA GLY A 101 -13.73 -13.11 8.42
C GLY A 101 -13.10 -13.10 7.02
N SER A 102 -12.64 -11.93 6.57
CA SER A 102 -11.75 -11.85 5.41
C SER A 102 -10.51 -12.74 5.60
N MET A 103 -10.09 -13.42 4.52
CA MET A 103 -8.83 -14.16 4.52
C MET A 103 -7.61 -13.25 4.33
N ALA A 104 -7.81 -12.03 3.82
CA ALA A 104 -6.77 -11.01 3.78
C ALA A 104 -6.42 -10.54 5.21
N LYS A 105 -5.13 -10.23 5.40
CA LYS A 105 -4.51 -9.77 6.65
C LYS A 105 -3.62 -8.58 6.32
N PHE A 106 -3.49 -7.64 7.24
CA PHE A 106 -2.62 -6.48 7.07
C PHE A 106 -1.18 -6.87 7.46
N TYR A 107 -0.21 -6.62 6.58
CA TYR A 107 1.21 -6.88 6.82
C TYR A 107 1.95 -5.64 7.36
N CYS A 108 2.24 -5.69 8.65
CA CYS A 108 3.15 -4.77 9.34
C CYS A 108 4.60 -5.13 9.00
N VAL A 109 5.33 -4.20 8.37
CA VAL A 109 6.75 -4.40 8.05
C VAL A 109 7.65 -4.34 9.29
N ASN A 110 7.27 -3.55 10.30
CA ASN A 110 8.02 -3.34 11.54
C ASN A 110 9.53 -3.11 11.29
N GLU A 111 9.90 -2.08 10.54
CA GLU A 111 11.32 -1.82 10.19
C GLU A 111 12.22 -1.74 11.44
N GLY A 112 13.29 -2.53 11.46
CA GLY A 112 14.17 -2.67 12.62
C GLY A 112 13.71 -3.68 13.68
N TYR A 113 12.54 -4.30 13.49
CA TYR A 113 11.97 -5.34 14.36
C TYR A 113 11.41 -6.51 13.50
N THR A 114 10.67 -7.42 14.12
CA THR A 114 10.08 -8.58 13.45
C THR A 114 8.80 -8.19 12.70
N PRO A 115 8.69 -8.40 11.38
CA PRO A 115 7.46 -8.17 10.64
C PRO A 115 6.34 -9.12 11.10
N ARG A 116 5.09 -8.69 11.01
CA ARG A 116 3.93 -9.48 11.45
C ARG A 116 2.68 -9.19 10.63
N HIS A 117 1.72 -10.11 10.74
CA HIS A 117 0.36 -9.88 10.25
C HIS A 117 -0.56 -9.51 11.42
N ILE A 118 -1.57 -8.67 11.15
CA ILE A 118 -2.70 -8.38 12.04
C ILE A 118 -4.02 -8.57 11.28
N ASP A 119 -5.12 -8.66 12.03
CA ASP A 119 -6.46 -8.74 11.45
C ASP A 119 -6.88 -7.40 10.85
N LEU A 120 -7.63 -7.41 9.75
CA LEU A 120 -8.11 -6.16 9.12
C LEU A 120 -9.02 -5.35 10.06
N SER A 121 -9.66 -5.98 11.05
CA SER A 121 -10.44 -5.27 12.08
C SER A 121 -9.58 -4.44 13.05
N MET A 122 -8.26 -4.62 13.05
CA MET A 122 -7.28 -3.84 13.84
C MET A 122 -6.65 -2.72 12.99
N VAL A 123 -7.06 -2.55 11.73
CA VAL A 123 -6.56 -1.50 10.85
C VAL A 123 -7.40 -0.24 11.07
N ASP A 124 -6.75 0.83 11.51
CA ASP A 124 -7.36 2.14 11.76
C ASP A 124 -8.49 2.12 12.83
N ASP A 125 -8.42 1.20 13.79
CA ASP A 125 -9.39 1.04 14.89
C ASP A 125 -9.16 1.98 16.09
N GLY A 126 -8.03 2.71 16.10
CA GLY A 126 -7.62 3.63 17.16
C GLY A 126 -6.55 3.07 18.12
N TYR A 127 -6.10 1.83 17.95
CA TYR A 127 -5.02 1.20 18.71
C TYR A 127 -3.73 1.03 17.87
N CYS A 128 -2.66 0.57 18.51
CA CYS A 128 -1.32 0.46 17.92
C CYS A 128 -0.88 -1.01 17.81
N ASP A 129 -1.37 -1.73 16.80
CA ASP A 129 -1.15 -3.18 16.68
C ASP A 129 0.09 -3.59 15.88
N CYS A 130 0.58 -2.72 14.99
CA CYS A 130 1.91 -2.84 14.37
C CYS A 130 3.00 -2.36 15.34
N CYS A 131 3.21 -3.13 16.41
CA CYS A 131 4.36 -3.04 17.32
C CYS A 131 5.39 -4.15 17.04
#